data_AF-A0AAV2D8J3-F1
#
_entry.id   AF-A0AAV2D8J3-F1
#
_cell.length_a   1.000
_cell.length_b   1.000
_cell.length_c   1.000
_cell.angle_alpha   90.00
_cell.angle_beta   90.00
_cell.angle_gamma   90.00
#
_symmetry.space_group_name_H-M   'P 1'
#
loop_
_entity.id
_entity.type
_entity.pdbx_description
1 polymer ?
#
loop_
_entity_poly.entity_id
_entity_poly.type
_entity_poly.pdbx_seq_one_letter_code
_entity_poly.pdbx_strand_id
1 'polypeptide(L)' 'MSETLKNKYQVCEEIGRGRFGVISQCFSPTKNSFFTCKTIEKSLLADQADRDCLEKEPKVMLFLPPHPNILELHPSG' A
#
# COMPACT_ATOMS: atom_id res chain seq x y z
N MET A 1 0.97 3.50 -10.84
CA MET A 1 0.16 4.17 -9.79
C MET A 1 -1.15 4.64 -10.41
N SER A 2 -2.30 4.32 -9.81
CA SER A 2 -3.61 4.64 -10.41
C SER A 2 -3.93 6.14 -10.33
N GLU A 3 -4.74 6.62 -11.26
CA GLU A 3 -5.19 8.02 -11.31
C GLU A 3 -6.06 8.39 -10.10
N THR A 4 -6.92 7.47 -9.66
CA THR A 4 -7.73 7.62 -8.43
C THR A 4 -6.86 7.87 -7.19
N LEU A 5 -5.72 7.19 -7.07
CA LEU A 5 -4.82 7.37 -5.94
C LEU A 5 -4.14 8.74 -5.99
N LYS A 6 -3.67 9.17 -7.17
CA LYS A 6 -3.07 10.50 -7.38
C LYS A 6 -4.04 11.64 -7.09
N ASN A 7 -5.34 11.44 -7.30
CA ASN A 7 -6.36 12.44 -7.00
C ASN A 7 -6.67 12.57 -5.50
N LYS A 8 -6.47 11.49 -4.73
CA LYS A 8 -6.79 11.46 -3.28
C LYS A 8 -5.58 11.70 -2.38
N TYR A 9 -4.38 11.42 -2.89
CA TYR A 9 -3.14 11.47 -2.12
C TYR A 9 -2.05 12.18 -2.91
N GLN A 10 -1.30 13.03 -2.22
CA GLN A 10 -0.06 13.61 -2.70
C GLN A 10 1.06 12.64 -2.34
N VAL A 11 1.77 12.14 -3.35
CA VAL A 11 2.91 11.22 -3.15
C VAL A 11 4.15 12.05 -2.90
N CYS A 12 4.84 11.75 -1.82
CA CYS A 12 6.04 12.46 -1.38
C CYS A 12 7.28 11.60 -1.69
N GLU A 13 8.33 11.70 -0.87
CA GLU A 13 9.56 10.96 -1.04
C GLU A 13 9.39 9.44 -0.84
N GLU A 14 10.31 8.70 -1.46
CA GLU A 14 10.54 7.30 -1.15
C GLU A 14 11.18 7.20 0.25
N ILE A 15 10.57 6.42 1.14
CA ILE A 15 11.04 6.20 2.51
C ILE A 15 11.53 4.76 2.73
N GLY A 16 11.40 3.89 1.72
CA GLY A 16 11.92 2.54 1.77
C GLY A 16 11.60 1.72 0.52
N ARG A 17 12.10 0.48 0.50
CA ARG A 17 11.82 -0.50 -0.56
C ARG A 17 11.46 -1.84 0.06
N GLY A 18 10.37 -2.42 -0.42
CA GLY A 18 10.00 -3.80 -0.14
C GLY A 18 10.42 -4.72 -1.27
N ARG A 19 10.16 -6.03 -1.10
CA ARG A 19 10.51 -7.07 -2.07
C ARG A 19 10.04 -6.78 -3.51
N PHE A 20 8.86 -6.18 -3.67
CA PHE A 20 8.20 -6.00 -4.97
C PHE A 20 7.96 -4.53 -5.34
N GLY A 21 8.68 -3.59 -4.73
CA GLY A 21 8.58 -2.18 -5.12
C GLY A 21 8.84 -1.20 -3.98
N VAL A 22 8.46 0.05 -4.22
CA VAL A 22 8.82 1.19 -3.36
C VAL A 22 7.77 1.46 -2.29
N ILE A 23 8.24 2.02 -1.18
CA ILE A 23 7.44 2.53 -0.07
C ILE A 23 7.66 4.04 -0.05
N SER A 24 6.58 4.80 -0.26
CA SER A 24 6.61 6.27 -0.29
C SER A 24 5.75 6.84 0.82
N GLN A 25 6.16 7.96 1.39
CA GLN A 25 5.26 8.76 2.21
C GLN A 25 4.19 9.39 1.30
N CYS A 26 2.96 9.51 1.80
CA CYS A 26 1.86 10.16 1.10
C CYS A 26 1.08 11.05 2.05
N PHE A 27 0.64 12.22 1.59
CA PHE A 27 -0.25 13.10 2.33
C PHE A 27 -1.67 13.00 1.78
N SER A 28 -2.66 12.86 2.67
CA SER A 28 -4.07 12.95 2.31
C SER A 28 -4.63 14.32 2.71
N PRO A 29 -4.91 15.21 1.74
CA PRO A 29 -5.48 16.52 2.05
C PRO A 29 -6.86 16.42 2.72
N THR A 30 -7.65 15.41 2.37
CA THR A 30 -9.01 15.23 2.90
C THR A 30 -9.03 14.78 4.36
N LYS A 31 -8.06 13.94 4.77
CA LYS A 31 -7.90 13.50 6.16
C LYS A 31 -6.96 14.38 6.98
N ASN A 32 -6.23 15.29 6.31
CA ASN A 32 -5.14 16.08 6.87
C ASN A 32 -4.10 15.23 7.62
N SER A 33 -3.73 14.10 7.03
CA SER A 33 -2.85 13.10 7.67
C SER A 33 -1.86 12.50 6.67
N PHE A 34 -0.70 12.09 7.20
CA PHE A 34 0.30 11.32 6.47
C PHE A 34 0.04 9.82 6.53
N PHE A 35 0.36 9.15 5.44
CA PHE A 35 0.24 7.71 5.22
C PHE A 35 1.50 7.19 4.56
N THR A 36 1.63 5.87 4.55
CA THR A 36 2.65 5.17 3.76
C THR A 36 1.96 4.42 2.63
N CYS A 37 2.43 4.60 1.40
CA CYS A 37 1.95 3.89 0.22
C CYS A 37 3.02 2.92 -0.29
N LYS A 38 2.68 1.63 -0.33
CA LYS A 38 3.49 0.61 -0.98
C LYS A 38 3.03 0.45 -2.43
N THR A 39 3.88 0.81 -3.38
CA THR A 39 3.63 0.56 -4.80
C THR A 39 4.23 -0.78 -5.18
N ILE A 40 3.43 -1.65 -5.81
CA ILE A 40 3.86 -2.98 -6.24
C ILE A 40 4.10 -2.99 -7.75
N GLU A 41 5.31 -3.37 -8.14
CA GLU A 41 5.71 -3.59 -9.52
C GLU A 41 5.35 -5.01 -9.94
N LYS A 42 4.24 -5.15 -10.67
CA LYS A 42 3.73 -6.47 -11.09
C LYS A 42 4.71 -7.27 -11.96
N SER A 43 5.62 -6.59 -12.66
CA SER A 43 6.70 -7.21 -13.43
C SER A 43 7.70 -7.98 -12.57
N LEU A 44 7.79 -7.69 -11.27
CA LEU A 44 8.68 -8.37 -10.32
C LEU A 44 8.05 -9.64 -9.70
N LEU A 45 6.80 -9.96 -10.03
CA LEU A 45 6.10 -11.14 -9.53
C LEU A 45 6.47 -12.36 -10.40
N ALA A 46 7.56 -13.03 -10.02
CA ALA A 46 8.19 -14.06 -10.83
C ALA A 46 7.43 -15.39 -10.80
N ASP A 47 6.92 -15.78 -9.62
CA ASP A 47 6.28 -17.07 -9.40
C ASP A 47 4.83 -16.97 -8.89
N GLN A 48 4.17 -18.13 -8.77
CA GLN A 48 2.80 -18.20 -8.31
C GLN A 48 2.66 -17.84 -6.83
N ALA A 49 3.67 -18.11 -6.01
CA ALA A 49 3.63 -17.80 -4.59
C ALA A 49 3.61 -16.28 -4.35
N ASP A 50 4.37 -15.52 -5.14
CA ASP A 50 4.39 -14.05 -5.10
C ASP A 50 3.02 -13.46 -5.49
N ARG A 51 2.37 -14.04 -6.50
CA ARG A 51 1.02 -13.61 -6.96
C ARG A 51 -0.04 -13.93 -5.91
N ASP A 52 0.02 -15.13 -5.34
CA ASP A 52 -0.89 -15.57 -4.28
C ASP A 52 -0.76 -14.70 -3.03
N CYS A 53 0.47 -14.39 -2.63
CA CYS A 53 0.81 -13.50 -1.53
C CYS A 53 0.21 -12.10 -1.75
N LEU A 54 0.42 -11.52 -2.94
CA LEU A 54 -0.13 -10.21 -3.29
C LEU A 54 -1.67 -10.17 -3.25
N GLU A 55 -2.34 -11.27 -3.56
CA GLU A 55 -3.80 -11.35 -3.51
C GLU A 55 -4.34 -11.60 -2.09
N LYS A 56 -3.70 -12.49 -1.33
CA LYS A 56 -4.20 -12.97 -0.04
C LYS A 56 -3.87 -12.04 1.11
N GLU A 57 -2.65 -11.52 1.19
CA GLU A 57 -2.20 -10.73 2.35
C GLU A 57 -3.07 -9.48 2.60
N PRO A 58 -3.36 -8.62 1.60
CA PRO A 58 -4.16 -7.43 1.83
C PRO A 58 -5.59 -7.78 2.24
N LYS A 59 -6.16 -8.87 1.68
CA LYS A 59 -7.49 -9.36 2.05
C LYS A 59 -7.52 -9.79 3.51
N VAL A 60 -6.54 -10.56 3.97
CA VAL A 60 -6.44 -10.97 5.38
C VAL A 60 -6.34 -9.74 6.29
N MET A 61 -5.48 -8.77 5.95
CA MET A 61 -5.32 -7.55 6.75
C MET A 61 -6.63 -6.74 6.89
N LEU A 62 -7.46 -6.71 5.84
CA LEU A 62 -8.78 -6.03 5.88
C LEU A 62 -9.80 -6.70 6.82
N PHE A 63 -9.63 -7.98 7.14
CA PHE A 63 -10.50 -8.70 8.08
C PHE A 63 -9.99 -8.66 9.52
N LEU A 64 -8.79 -8.15 9.77
CA LEU A 64 -8.27 -8.02 11.12
C LEU A 64 -9.01 -6.89 11.86
N PRO A 65 -9.43 -7.11 13.12
CA PRO A 65 -9.96 -6.02 13.93
C PRO A 65 -8.88 -4.97 14.18
N PRO A 66 -9.25 -3.69 14.37
CA PRO A 66 -8.29 -2.66 14.74
C PRO A 66 -7.51 -3.05 15.99
N HIS A 67 -6.18 -2.98 15.91
CA HIS A 67 -5.30 -3.33 17.01
C HIS A 67 -4.08 -2.39 17.00
N PRO A 68 -3.66 -1.85 18.16
CA PRO A 68 -2.61 -0.82 18.23
C PRO A 68 -1.25 -1.28 17.68
N ASN A 69 -0.99 -2.58 17.65
CA ASN A 69 0.26 -3.17 17.16
C ASN A 69 0.14 -3.79 15.76
N ILE A 70 -0.97 -3.59 15.06
CA ILE A 70 -1.19 -4.10 13.70
C ILE A 70 -1.45 -2.90 12.79
N LEU A 71 -0.79 -2.87 11.64
CA LEU A 71 -0.97 -1.80 10.68
C LEU A 71 -2.37 -1.87 10.06
N GLU A 72 -3.09 -0.75 10.10
CA GLU A 72 -4.37 -0.60 9.43
C GLU A 72 -4.15 -0.38 7.92
N LEU A 73 -4.85 -1.15 7.09
CA LEU A 73 -4.80 -1.00 5.65
C LEU A 73 -5.86 0.02 5.20
N HIS A 74 -5.45 1.11 4.57
CA HIS A 74 -6.38 2.05 3.93
C HIS A 74 -6.51 1.73 2.43
N PRO A 75 -7.72 1.38 1.95
CA PRO A 75 -7.91 1.10 0.53
C PRO A 75 -7.60 2.34 -0.32
N SER A 76 -6.83 2.15 -1.39
CA SER A 76 -6.47 3.20 -2.35
C SER A 76 -7.62 3.62 -3.27
N GLY A 77 -8.71 2.85 -3.31
CA GLY A 77 -9.85 3.01 -4.22
C GLY A 77 -10.67 1.75 -4.26
#